data_AF-A0A350LXJ6-F1
#
_entry.id   AF-A0A350LXJ6-F1
#
_cell.length_a   1.000
_cell.length_b   1.000
_cell.length_c   1.000
_cell.angle_alpha   90.00
_cell.angle_beta   90.00
_cell.angle_gamma   90.00
#
_symmetry.space_group_name_H-M   'P 1'
#
loop_
_entity.id
_entity.type
_entity.pdbx_description
1 polymer ?
#
loop_
_entity_poly.entity_id
_entity_poly.type
_entity_poly.pdbx_seq_one_letter_code
_entity_poly.pdbx_strand_id
1 'polypeptide(L)'
;STELVWIDLRGVPEPERKRAIMRMHMGFQHSGEGPAARVVDWISVPLGVATLREQFRDVEDDAARFALMSWYFEENLAEFAPYKDEQSRDGFQIVGTSGTITTVAASHLGLRRYDRNKVDGLTMTSDEIDRVIRSYLALGPAGRRRDPRIGQDRQTLIMSGAAILQALLRCWPTDRLSVADRGLREGMLYAQMAADGVLEDGED
;
A
#
# COMPACT_ATOMS: atom_id res chain seq x y z
N SER A 1 -13.24 0.93 1.12
CA SER A 1 -12.66 -0.24 0.45
C SER A 1 -11.15 -0.18 0.55
N THR A 2 -10.48 -1.25 0.13
CA THR A 2 -9.05 -1.31 -0.15
C THR A 2 -8.91 -1.74 -1.61
N GLU A 3 -8.21 -0.93 -2.40
CA GLU A 3 -8.01 -1.18 -3.83
C GLU A 3 -6.68 -1.88 -4.05
N LEU A 4 -6.69 -2.97 -4.80
CA LEU A 4 -5.49 -3.70 -5.22
C LEU A 4 -5.46 -3.78 -6.74
N VAL A 5 -4.30 -3.48 -7.31
CA VAL A 5 -4.04 -3.60 -8.76
C VAL A 5 -2.74 -4.37 -8.92
N TRP A 6 -2.79 -5.44 -9.71
CA TRP A 6 -1.61 -6.23 -10.02
C TRP A 6 -1.12 -5.91 -11.43
N ILE A 7 0.13 -5.48 -11.54
CA ILE A 7 0.75 -5.09 -12.81
C ILE A 7 1.96 -5.99 -13.08
N ASP A 8 1.95 -6.65 -14.22
CA ASP A 8 3.09 -7.43 -14.72
C ASP A 8 3.96 -6.55 -15.62
N LEU A 9 5.24 -6.42 -15.23
CA LEU A 9 6.27 -5.65 -15.92
C LEU A 9 7.40 -6.53 -16.44
N ARG A 10 7.29 -7.86 -16.39
CA ARG A 10 8.38 -8.78 -16.80
C ARG A 10 8.78 -8.61 -18.26
N GLY A 11 7.83 -8.22 -19.12
CA GLY A 11 8.06 -7.90 -20.53
C GLY A 11 8.54 -6.47 -20.80
N VAL A 12 8.78 -5.64 -19.78
CA VAL A 12 9.13 -4.23 -19.93
C VAL A 12 10.56 -3.98 -19.41
N PRO A 13 11.49 -3.46 -20.27
CA PRO A 13 12.83 -3.06 -19.85
C PRO A 13 12.79 -2.06 -18.69
N GLU A 14 13.72 -2.15 -17.73
CA GLU A 14 13.70 -1.31 -16.53
C GLU A 14 13.60 0.21 -16.81
N PRO A 15 14.36 0.77 -17.77
CA PRO A 15 14.26 2.20 -18.10
C PRO A 15 12.88 2.61 -18.62
N GLU A 16 12.14 1.67 -19.21
CA GLU A 16 10.84 1.92 -19.83
C GLU A 16 9.66 1.66 -18.89
N ARG A 17 9.87 1.02 -17.73
CA ARG A 17 8.79 0.63 -16.80
C ARG A 17 7.92 1.80 -16.37
N LYS A 18 8.53 2.94 -16.02
CA LYS A 18 7.80 4.15 -15.63
C LYS A 18 6.91 4.63 -16.79
N ARG A 19 7.46 4.75 -17.99
CA ARG A 19 6.71 5.16 -19.19
C ARG A 19 5.60 4.16 -19.54
N ALA A 20 5.86 2.86 -19.41
CA ALA A 20 4.87 1.82 -19.66
C ALA A 20 3.67 1.88 -18.69
N ILE A 21 3.91 2.16 -17.40
CA ILE A 21 2.83 2.37 -16.42
C ILE A 21 2.06 3.66 -16.72
N MET A 22 2.75 4.75 -17.06
CA MET A 22 2.10 6.04 -17.35
C MET A 22 1.27 6.01 -18.64
N ARG A 23 1.62 5.14 -19.59
CA ARG A 23 0.83 4.88 -20.79
C ARG A 23 -0.44 4.08 -20.52
N MET A 24 -0.68 3.60 -19.30
CA MET A 24 -1.96 2.97 -18.95
C MET A 24 -3.01 4.06 -18.69
N HIS A 25 -4.03 4.15 -19.53
CA HIS A 25 -5.11 5.14 -19.39
C HIS A 25 -6.30 4.55 -18.62
N MET A 26 -7.28 5.40 -18.36
CA MET A 26 -8.59 5.03 -17.81
C MET A 26 -9.12 3.76 -18.49
N GLY A 27 -9.34 2.71 -17.69
CA GLY A 27 -9.78 1.39 -18.16
C GLY A 27 -8.67 0.34 -18.33
N PHE A 28 -7.43 0.63 -17.88
CA PHE A 28 -6.28 -0.31 -17.93
C PHE A 28 -5.90 -0.76 -19.35
N GLN A 29 -6.24 0.05 -20.35
CA GLN A 29 -5.89 -0.20 -21.74
C GLN A 29 -4.52 0.44 -22.04
N HIS A 30 -3.81 -0.18 -22.99
CA HIS A 30 -2.58 0.33 -23.56
C HIS A 30 -2.87 1.03 -24.89
N SER A 31 -2.21 2.17 -25.12
CA SER A 31 -2.20 2.89 -26.39
C SER A 31 -0.76 3.28 -26.72
N GLY A 32 -0.42 3.11 -27.99
CA GLY A 32 0.92 3.36 -28.53
C GLY A 32 1.68 2.10 -28.93
N GLU A 33 2.92 2.30 -29.40
CA GLU A 33 3.87 1.25 -29.75
C GLU A 33 4.94 1.11 -28.65
N GLY A 34 5.44 -0.12 -28.42
CA GLY A 34 6.52 -0.43 -27.47
C GLY A 34 6.13 -1.35 -26.31
N PRO A 35 7.06 -1.60 -25.37
CA PRO A 35 6.81 -2.49 -24.22
C PRO A 35 5.64 -1.99 -23.36
N ALA A 36 4.65 -2.86 -23.15
CA ALA A 36 3.42 -2.54 -22.43
C ALA A 36 3.37 -3.18 -21.04
N ALA A 37 3.06 -2.37 -20.03
CA ALA A 37 2.67 -2.86 -18.71
C ALA A 37 1.30 -3.54 -18.81
N ARG A 38 1.13 -4.69 -18.17
CA ARG A 38 -0.11 -5.47 -18.26
C ARG A 38 -0.77 -5.57 -16.89
N VAL A 39 -2.03 -5.15 -16.78
CA VAL A 39 -2.84 -5.47 -15.60
C VAL A 39 -3.19 -6.94 -15.63
N VAL A 40 -2.78 -7.67 -14.60
CA VAL A 40 -3.13 -9.08 -14.41
C VAL A 40 -4.54 -9.18 -13.85
N ASP A 41 -4.81 -8.41 -12.80
CA ASP A 41 -6.11 -8.36 -12.13
C ASP A 41 -6.21 -7.09 -11.28
N TRP A 42 -7.44 -6.71 -10.92
CA TRP A 42 -7.72 -5.66 -9.95
C TRP A 42 -8.97 -6.01 -9.12
N ILE A 43 -8.94 -5.66 -7.85
CA ILE A 43 -10.07 -5.91 -6.94
C ILE A 43 -10.28 -4.72 -6.00
N SER A 44 -11.55 -4.40 -5.77
CA SER A 44 -11.98 -3.50 -4.70
C SER A 44 -12.51 -4.35 -3.55
N VAL A 45 -11.70 -4.52 -2.51
CA VAL A 45 -12.14 -5.21 -1.31
C VAL A 45 -13.05 -4.24 -0.53
N PRO A 46 -14.31 -4.59 -0.19
CA PRO A 46 -15.25 -3.68 0.48
C PRO A 46 -14.88 -3.37 1.94
N LEU A 47 -13.62 -3.58 2.33
CA LEU A 47 -13.07 -3.36 3.66
C LEU A 47 -12.01 -2.27 3.58
N GLY A 48 -12.29 -1.11 4.18
CA GLY A 48 -11.29 -0.08 4.46
C GLY A 48 -11.01 -0.01 5.96
N VAL A 49 -10.05 0.83 6.35
CA VAL A 49 -9.63 0.93 7.76
C VAL A 49 -10.77 1.28 8.73
N ALA A 50 -11.74 2.11 8.30
CA ALA A 50 -12.86 2.51 9.13
C ALA A 50 -13.91 1.39 9.25
N THR A 51 -14.29 0.77 8.13
CA THR A 51 -15.30 -0.30 8.13
C THR A 51 -14.79 -1.55 8.83
N LEU A 52 -13.53 -1.92 8.60
CA LEU A 52 -12.91 -3.07 9.26
C LEU A 52 -12.80 -2.85 10.78
N ARG A 53 -12.42 -1.65 11.23
CA ARG A 53 -12.43 -1.32 12.66
C ARG A 53 -13.82 -1.43 13.27
N GLU A 54 -14.83 -0.87 12.59
CA GLU A 54 -16.20 -0.86 13.11
C GLU A 54 -16.78 -2.27 13.23
N GLN A 55 -16.46 -3.16 12.30
CA GLN A 55 -16.94 -4.54 12.30
C GLN A 55 -16.46 -5.36 13.51
N PHE A 56 -15.28 -5.04 14.06
CA PHE A 56 -14.67 -5.75 15.20
C PHE A 56 -14.61 -4.89 16.47
N ARG A 57 -15.52 -3.93 16.61
CA ARG A 57 -15.54 -2.98 17.74
C ARG A 57 -15.85 -3.62 19.10
N ASP A 58 -16.50 -4.77 19.09
CA ASP A 58 -16.96 -5.56 20.23
C ASP A 58 -15.87 -6.51 20.77
N VAL A 59 -14.77 -6.68 20.04
CA VAL A 59 -13.60 -7.42 20.53
C VAL A 59 -12.76 -6.51 21.44
N GLU A 60 -12.78 -6.81 22.74
CA GLU A 60 -12.10 -6.01 23.77
C GLU A 60 -10.57 -6.20 23.74
N ASP A 61 -10.10 -7.44 23.60
CA ASP A 61 -8.67 -7.73 23.55
C ASP A 61 -8.06 -7.20 22.25
N ASP A 62 -7.04 -6.35 22.41
CA ASP A 62 -6.47 -5.59 21.29
C ASP A 62 -5.71 -6.47 20.30
N ALA A 63 -5.02 -7.52 20.80
CA ALA A 63 -4.28 -8.45 19.97
C ALA A 63 -5.22 -9.40 19.23
N ALA A 64 -6.25 -9.93 19.89
CA ALA A 64 -7.30 -10.74 19.29
C ALA A 64 -8.05 -9.95 18.22
N ARG A 65 -8.44 -8.70 18.51
CA ARG A 65 -9.08 -7.83 17.52
C ARG A 65 -8.21 -7.62 16.29
N PHE A 66 -6.92 -7.34 16.49
CA PHE A 66 -5.98 -7.18 15.39
C PHE A 66 -5.84 -8.45 14.54
N ALA A 67 -5.68 -9.61 15.18
CA ALA A 67 -5.56 -10.89 14.50
C ALA A 67 -6.83 -11.22 13.69
N LEU A 68 -8.02 -11.02 14.27
CA LEU A 68 -9.31 -11.24 13.61
C LEU A 68 -9.50 -10.31 12.41
N MET A 69 -9.20 -9.02 12.54
CA MET A 69 -9.25 -8.08 11.42
C MET A 69 -8.33 -8.50 10.27
N SER A 70 -7.11 -8.95 10.60
CA SER A 70 -6.12 -9.36 9.60
C SER A 70 -6.53 -10.64 8.89
N TRP A 71 -6.96 -11.66 9.64
CA TRP A 71 -7.47 -12.91 9.07
C TRP A 71 -8.72 -12.68 8.23
N TYR A 72 -9.70 -11.93 8.73
CA TYR A 72 -10.93 -11.65 7.99
C TYR A 72 -10.66 -10.91 6.67
N PHE A 73 -9.74 -9.95 6.67
CA PHE A 73 -9.35 -9.28 5.42
C PHE A 73 -8.69 -10.26 4.44
N GLU A 74 -7.83 -11.15 4.92
CA GLU A 74 -7.17 -12.19 4.11
C GLU A 74 -8.17 -13.11 3.41
N GLU A 75 -9.23 -13.56 4.10
CA GLU A 75 -10.31 -14.36 3.49
C GLU A 75 -11.00 -13.64 2.31
N ASN A 76 -11.06 -12.30 2.35
CA ASN A 76 -11.63 -11.50 1.27
C ASN A 76 -10.69 -11.35 0.05
N LEU A 77 -9.46 -11.87 0.13
CA LEU A 77 -8.52 -11.92 -1.00
C LEU A 77 -8.60 -13.23 -1.79
N ALA A 78 -9.34 -14.23 -1.31
CA ALA A 78 -9.37 -15.57 -1.89
C ALA A 78 -9.79 -15.63 -3.38
N GLU A 79 -10.59 -14.66 -3.82
CA GLU A 79 -11.06 -14.57 -5.21
C GLU A 79 -10.12 -13.79 -6.14
N PHE A 80 -9.15 -13.05 -5.59
CA PHE A 80 -8.19 -12.28 -6.38
C PHE A 80 -7.22 -13.23 -7.09
N ALA A 81 -7.12 -13.17 -8.42
CA ALA A 81 -6.40 -14.19 -9.19
C ALA A 81 -4.92 -14.38 -8.72
N PRO A 82 -4.15 -13.30 -8.46
CA PRO A 82 -2.78 -13.41 -7.95
C PRO A 82 -2.64 -14.05 -6.56
N TYR A 83 -3.74 -14.25 -5.82
CA TYR A 83 -3.72 -14.97 -4.56
C TYR A 83 -3.50 -16.48 -4.75
N LYS A 84 -3.91 -17.04 -5.90
CA LYS A 84 -3.86 -18.49 -6.16
C LYS A 84 -2.52 -18.97 -6.71
N ASP A 85 -1.67 -18.04 -7.14
CA ASP A 85 -0.37 -18.33 -7.74
C ASP A 85 0.74 -18.11 -6.71
N GLU A 86 1.68 -19.06 -6.60
CA GLU A 86 2.88 -18.88 -5.78
C GLU A 86 3.78 -17.83 -6.44
N GLN A 87 3.95 -16.67 -5.78
CA GLN A 87 4.75 -15.57 -6.30
C GLN A 87 6.16 -15.62 -5.72
N SER A 88 7.16 -15.60 -6.60
CA SER A 88 8.54 -15.41 -6.18
C SER A 88 8.68 -14.06 -5.47
N ARG A 89 9.36 -14.05 -4.32
CA ARG A 89 9.76 -12.80 -3.66
C ARG A 89 10.71 -11.98 -4.55
N ASP A 90 11.51 -12.65 -5.37
CA ASP A 90 12.47 -11.99 -6.25
C ASP A 90 11.75 -11.23 -7.38
N GLY A 91 12.11 -9.96 -7.56
CA GLY A 91 11.48 -9.07 -8.53
C GLY A 91 10.07 -8.58 -8.18
N PHE A 92 9.49 -9.01 -7.05
CA PHE A 92 8.15 -8.57 -6.60
C PHE A 92 8.23 -7.31 -5.72
N GLN A 93 7.40 -6.32 -6.02
CA GLN A 93 7.32 -5.06 -5.29
C GLN A 93 5.86 -4.70 -5.00
N ILE A 94 5.61 -4.22 -3.79
CA ILE A 94 4.34 -3.58 -3.42
C ILE A 94 4.57 -2.07 -3.40
N VAL A 95 3.67 -1.31 -4.03
CA VAL A 95 3.66 0.15 -3.93
C VAL A 95 2.47 0.58 -3.10
N GLY A 96 2.74 1.23 -1.98
CA GLY A 96 1.76 1.63 -1.00
C GLY A 96 1.49 3.12 -0.99
N THR A 97 0.27 3.54 -1.31
CA THR A 97 -0.10 4.96 -1.39
C THR A 97 -0.92 5.48 -0.21
N SER A 98 -1.32 4.60 0.72
CA SER A 98 -2.28 4.95 1.76
C SER A 98 -1.63 5.63 2.97
N GLY A 99 -2.43 6.43 3.70
CA GLY A 99 -2.00 7.07 4.94
C GLY A 99 -1.54 6.09 6.03
N THR A 100 -2.02 4.85 6.02
CA THR A 100 -1.51 3.79 6.91
C THR A 100 -0.05 3.51 6.62
N ILE A 101 0.29 3.35 5.33
CA ILE A 101 1.63 2.98 4.89
C ILE A 101 2.61 4.11 5.19
N THR A 102 2.22 5.36 4.92
CA THR A 102 3.05 6.53 5.26
C THR A 102 3.24 6.70 6.78
N THR A 103 2.25 6.34 7.59
CA THR A 103 2.36 6.37 9.06
C THR A 103 3.27 5.26 9.60
N VAL A 104 3.17 4.05 9.04
CA VAL A 104 4.08 2.93 9.35
C VAL A 104 5.51 3.29 8.97
N ALA A 105 5.72 3.89 7.79
CA ALA A 105 7.01 4.38 7.33
C ALA A 105 7.60 5.46 8.24
N ALA A 106 6.78 6.45 8.64
CA ALA A 106 7.22 7.47 9.59
C ALA A 106 7.62 6.86 10.95
N SER A 107 6.89 5.84 11.41
CA SER A 107 7.21 5.13 12.66
C SER A 107 8.46 4.27 12.55
N HIS A 108 8.67 3.61 11.40
CA HIS A 108 9.89 2.89 11.06
C HIS A 108 11.12 3.80 11.15
N LEU A 109 11.02 5.00 10.56
CA LEU A 109 12.06 6.03 10.61
C LEU A 109 12.19 6.74 11.97
N GLY A 110 11.31 6.44 12.94
CA GLY A 110 11.32 7.08 14.25
C GLY A 110 10.95 8.58 14.23
N LEU A 111 10.25 9.04 13.19
CA LEU A 111 9.94 10.46 12.99
C LEU A 111 8.88 10.94 13.99
N ARG A 112 9.26 11.84 14.91
CA ARG A 112 8.31 12.46 15.85
C ARG A 112 7.34 13.45 15.20
N ARG A 113 7.67 13.93 14.00
CA ARG A 113 6.83 14.78 13.17
C ARG A 113 6.94 14.27 11.74
N TYR A 114 5.79 14.22 11.06
CA TYR A 114 5.74 13.80 9.66
C TYR A 114 6.66 14.65 8.78
N ASP A 115 7.49 13.98 7.99
CA ASP A 115 8.41 14.58 7.01
C ASP A 115 8.27 13.84 5.69
N ARG A 116 7.52 14.42 4.76
CA ARG A 116 7.23 13.83 3.45
C ARG A 116 8.51 13.50 2.67
N ASN A 117 9.55 14.34 2.77
CA ASN A 117 10.79 14.15 2.01
C ASN A 117 11.58 12.91 2.46
N LYS A 118 11.29 12.39 3.65
CA LYS A 118 11.88 11.17 4.18
C LYS A 118 10.99 9.94 3.97
N VAL A 119 9.69 10.16 3.89
CA VAL A 119 8.69 9.09 3.80
C VAL A 119 8.41 8.69 2.36
N ASP A 120 8.26 9.66 1.45
CA ASP A 120 8.01 9.39 0.03
C ASP A 120 9.23 8.73 -0.61
N GLY A 121 9.01 7.61 -1.31
CA GLY A 121 10.06 6.80 -1.91
C GLY A 121 10.80 5.87 -0.95
N LEU A 122 10.48 5.88 0.36
CA LEU A 122 11.07 4.93 1.30
C LEU A 122 10.68 3.50 0.90
N THR A 123 11.66 2.60 0.90
CA THR A 123 11.44 1.16 0.75
C THR A 123 11.63 0.46 2.09
N MET A 124 10.73 -0.46 2.43
CA MET A 124 10.80 -1.31 3.63
C MET A 124 10.54 -2.77 3.27
N THR A 125 11.13 -3.69 4.05
CA THR A 125 10.84 -5.13 3.94
C THR A 125 9.60 -5.52 4.76
N SER A 126 9.00 -6.68 4.46
CA SER A 126 7.94 -7.26 5.29
C SER A 126 8.34 -7.35 6.77
N ASP A 127 9.59 -7.71 7.06
CA ASP A 127 10.09 -7.86 8.44
C ASP A 127 10.18 -6.52 9.17
N GLU A 128 10.58 -5.45 8.49
CA GLU A 128 10.64 -4.11 9.07
C GLU A 128 9.25 -3.58 9.40
N ILE A 129 8.28 -3.84 8.53
CA ILE A 129 6.88 -3.50 8.75
C ILE A 129 6.32 -4.31 9.93
N ASP A 130 6.59 -5.62 9.99
CA ASP A 130 6.14 -6.47 11.10
C ASP A 130 6.70 -5.98 12.45
N ARG A 131 7.97 -5.54 12.50
CA ARG A 131 8.55 -4.93 13.71
C ARG A 131 7.77 -3.67 14.15
N VAL A 132 7.40 -2.79 13.22
CA VAL A 132 6.60 -1.60 13.53
C VAL A 132 5.23 -1.99 14.07
N ILE A 133 4.55 -2.95 13.42
CA ILE A 133 3.24 -3.44 13.85
C ILE A 133 3.29 -4.06 15.24
N ARG A 134 4.31 -4.89 15.53
CA ARG A 134 4.53 -5.44 16.88
C ARG A 134 4.76 -4.34 17.92
N SER A 135 5.47 -3.28 17.56
CA SER A 135 5.66 -2.13 18.46
C SER A 135 4.33 -1.43 18.79
N TYR A 136 3.43 -1.31 17.81
CA TYR A 136 2.09 -0.77 18.04
C TYR A 136 1.26 -1.62 18.98
N LEU A 137 1.30 -2.95 18.84
CA LEU A 137 0.63 -3.88 19.75
C LEU A 137 1.22 -3.78 21.17
N ALA A 138 2.54 -3.76 21.30
CA ALA A 138 3.23 -3.65 22.58
C ALA A 138 2.93 -2.33 23.33
N LEU A 139 2.77 -1.22 22.59
CA LEU A 139 2.34 0.06 23.16
C LEU A 139 0.89 0.02 23.70
N GLY A 140 0.06 -0.86 23.16
CA GLY A 140 -1.37 -0.93 23.44
C GLY A 140 -2.14 0.35 23.05
N PRO A 141 -3.46 0.38 23.27
CA PRO A 141 -4.31 1.50 22.85
C PRO A 141 -3.88 2.84 23.43
N ALA A 142 -3.55 2.90 24.72
CA ALA A 142 -3.16 4.14 25.39
C ALA A 142 -1.76 4.62 25.02
N GLY A 143 -0.83 3.70 24.69
CA GLY A 143 0.50 4.05 24.22
C GLY A 143 0.45 4.60 22.80
N ARG A 144 -0.26 3.92 21.88
CA ARG A 144 -0.46 4.39 20.50
C ARG A 144 -1.09 5.77 20.45
N ARG A 145 -2.04 6.06 21.34
CA ARG A 145 -2.66 7.39 21.41
C ARG A 145 -1.69 8.52 21.79
N ARG A 146 -0.61 8.19 22.49
CA ARG A 146 0.40 9.14 22.95
C ARG A 146 1.67 9.11 22.09
N ASP A 147 1.73 8.24 21.10
CA ASP A 147 2.90 8.10 20.24
C ASP A 147 2.91 9.23 19.18
N PRO A 148 3.86 10.18 19.26
CA PRO A 148 3.92 11.28 18.31
C PRO A 148 4.20 10.82 16.87
N ARG A 149 4.75 9.62 16.68
CA ARG A 149 5.07 9.07 15.35
C ARG A 149 3.82 8.64 14.57
N ILE A 150 2.74 8.28 15.28
CA ILE A 150 1.47 7.88 14.67
C ILE A 150 0.65 9.11 14.28
N GLY A 151 0.65 10.14 15.14
CA GLY A 151 -0.17 11.33 14.98
C GLY A 151 -1.58 11.16 15.54
N GLN A 152 -2.14 12.24 16.09
CA GLN A 152 -3.41 12.21 16.84
C GLN A 152 -4.60 11.71 16.00
N ASP A 153 -4.69 12.11 14.73
CA ASP A 153 -5.84 11.75 13.89
C ASP A 153 -5.75 10.30 13.38
N ARG A 154 -4.55 9.71 13.36
CA ARG A 154 -4.31 8.37 12.81
C ARG A 154 -4.41 7.26 13.85
N GLN A 155 -4.22 7.58 15.13
CA GLN A 155 -4.22 6.61 16.23
C GLN A 155 -5.44 5.68 16.26
N THR A 156 -6.61 6.19 15.85
CA THR A 156 -7.88 5.47 15.93
C THR A 156 -8.00 4.38 14.86
N LEU A 157 -7.37 4.58 13.71
CA LEU A 157 -7.50 3.71 12.53
C LEU A 157 -6.21 2.96 12.18
N ILE A 158 -5.09 3.28 12.85
CA ILE A 158 -3.79 2.71 12.50
C ILE A 158 -3.77 1.17 12.63
N MET A 159 -4.46 0.60 13.62
CA MET A 159 -4.43 -0.86 13.83
C MET A 159 -5.22 -1.63 12.79
N SER A 160 -6.37 -1.12 12.32
CA SER A 160 -7.12 -1.76 11.23
C SER A 160 -6.37 -1.62 9.90
N GLY A 161 -5.71 -0.49 9.65
CA GLY A 161 -4.80 -0.35 8.52
C GLY A 161 -3.60 -1.29 8.58
N ALA A 162 -2.97 -1.40 9.74
CA ALA A 162 -1.86 -2.33 9.96
C ALA A 162 -2.30 -3.79 9.77
N ALA A 163 -3.53 -4.14 10.15
CA ALA A 163 -4.08 -5.49 9.96
C ALA A 163 -4.25 -5.84 8.48
N ILE A 164 -4.75 -4.88 7.68
CA ILE A 164 -4.83 -5.01 6.22
C ILE A 164 -3.43 -5.17 5.63
N LEU A 165 -2.49 -4.29 6.00
CA LEU A 165 -1.12 -4.36 5.51
C LEU A 165 -0.45 -5.69 5.87
N GLN A 166 -0.64 -6.19 7.10
CA GLN A 166 -0.07 -7.47 7.51
C GLN A 166 -0.68 -8.65 6.73
N ALA A 167 -1.98 -8.63 6.45
CA ALA A 167 -2.62 -9.64 5.63
C ALA A 167 -2.01 -9.65 4.21
N LEU A 168 -1.88 -8.49 3.58
CA LEU A 168 -1.24 -8.37 2.26
C LEU A 168 0.19 -8.92 2.25
N LEU A 169 0.98 -8.62 3.29
CA LEU A 169 2.37 -9.08 3.40
C LEU A 169 2.51 -10.56 3.78
N ARG A 170 1.46 -11.20 4.32
CA ARG A 170 1.40 -12.66 4.48
C ARG A 170 1.10 -13.34 3.15
N CYS A 171 0.14 -12.81 2.38
CA CYS A 171 -0.20 -13.33 1.05
C CYS A 171 0.96 -13.15 0.07
N TRP A 172 1.57 -11.97 0.06
CA TRP A 172 2.65 -11.62 -0.86
C TRP A 172 3.83 -10.99 -0.09
N PRO A 173 4.66 -11.81 0.56
CA PRO A 173 5.87 -11.32 1.20
C PRO A 173 6.79 -10.63 0.20
N THR A 174 7.39 -9.50 0.60
CA THR A 174 8.28 -8.72 -0.26
C THR A 174 9.41 -8.08 0.54
N ASP A 175 10.57 -7.94 -0.10
CA ASP A 175 11.68 -7.13 0.43
C ASP A 175 11.60 -5.67 -0.07
N ARG A 176 10.58 -5.35 -0.86
CA ARG A 176 10.42 -4.07 -1.53
C ARG A 176 8.98 -3.58 -1.45
N LEU A 177 8.58 -3.10 -0.27
CA LEU A 177 7.39 -2.25 -0.15
C LEU A 177 7.81 -0.79 -0.22
N SER A 178 7.44 -0.12 -1.31
CA SER A 178 7.79 1.28 -1.56
C SER A 178 6.62 2.20 -1.22
N VAL A 179 6.90 3.28 -0.49
CA VAL A 179 5.90 4.28 -0.10
C VAL A 179 5.74 5.32 -1.21
N ALA A 180 4.51 5.54 -1.65
CA ALA A 180 4.17 6.59 -2.60
C ALA A 180 3.20 7.58 -1.96
N ASP A 181 3.72 8.65 -1.36
CA ASP A 181 2.90 9.69 -0.72
C ASP A 181 2.27 10.64 -1.77
N ARG A 182 2.54 10.43 -3.06
CA ARG A 182 1.79 11.00 -4.16
C ARG A 182 0.66 10.03 -4.53
N GLY A 183 -0.56 10.41 -4.19
CA GLY A 183 -1.72 9.53 -4.32
C GLY A 183 -2.52 9.78 -5.60
N LEU A 184 -3.80 9.39 -5.55
CA LEU A 184 -4.74 9.57 -6.65
C LEU A 184 -4.83 11.03 -7.14
N ARG A 185 -4.73 12.01 -6.23
CA ARG A 185 -4.83 13.43 -6.58
C ARG A 185 -3.70 13.84 -7.52
N GLU A 186 -2.47 13.50 -7.16
CA GLU A 186 -1.29 13.75 -7.98
C GLU A 186 -1.35 12.95 -9.28
N GLY A 187 -1.81 11.69 -9.25
CA GLY A 187 -2.00 10.86 -10.44
C GLY A 187 -3.03 11.43 -11.43
N MET A 188 -4.16 11.92 -10.93
CA MET A 188 -5.20 12.56 -11.77
C MET A 188 -4.70 13.85 -12.40
N LEU A 189 -4.00 14.70 -11.62
CA LEU A 189 -3.39 15.92 -12.15
C LEU A 189 -2.37 15.60 -13.24
N TYR A 190 -1.51 14.61 -13.02
CA TYR A 190 -0.50 14.21 -14.00
C TYR A 190 -1.14 13.67 -15.28
N ALA A 191 -2.19 12.85 -15.17
CA ALA A 191 -2.94 12.34 -16.30
C ALA A 191 -3.60 13.47 -17.13
N GLN A 192 -4.15 14.49 -16.47
CA GLN A 192 -4.71 15.67 -17.13
C GLN A 192 -3.61 16.47 -17.85
N MET A 193 -2.50 16.75 -17.17
CA MET A 193 -1.37 17.49 -17.76
C MET A 193 -0.74 16.75 -18.95
N ALA A 194 -0.67 15.41 -18.90
CA ALA A 194 -0.18 14.59 -19.99
C ALA A 194 -1.15 14.60 -21.19
N ALA A 195 -2.46 14.50 -20.95
CA ALA A 195 -3.48 14.61 -21.99
C ALA A 195 -3.47 15.99 -22.68
N ASP A 196 -3.16 17.05 -21.94
CA ASP A 196 -3.05 18.42 -22.44
C ASP A 196 -1.67 18.73 -23.09
N GLY A 197 -0.76 17.75 -23.16
CA GLY A 197 0.56 17.90 -23.79
C GLY A 197 1.53 18.82 -23.04
N VAL A 198 1.25 19.12 -21.77
CA VAL A 198 2.06 20.03 -20.93
C VAL A 198 3.29 19.32 -20.36
N LEU A 199 3.26 17.99 -20.32
CA LEU A 199 4.37 17.15 -19.91
C LEU A 199 5.00 16.53 -21.16
N GLU A 200 6.13 17.08 -21.61
CA GLU A 200 7.01 16.36 -22.54
C GLU A 200 7.65 15.18 -21.79
N ASP A 201 7.75 14.02 -22.45
CA ASP A 201 8.26 12.76 -21.90
C ASP A 201 9.68 12.95 -21.33
N GLY A 202 9.78 13.27 -20.04
CA GLY A 202 11.05 13.59 -19.37
C GLY A 202 12.16 12.59 -19.72
N GLU A 203 13.18 13.09 -20.40
CA GLU A 203 14.55 12.62 -20.31
C GLU A 203 15.16 13.28 -19.08
N ASP A 204 15.30 12.52 -18.00
CA ASP A 204 16.26 12.73 -16.91
C ASP A 204 16.40 11.40 -16.13
#